data_AF-A0AAE4AXE0-F1
#
_entry.id   AF-A0AAE4AXE0-F1
#
_cell.length_a   1.000
_cell.length_b   1.000
_cell.length_c   1.000
_cell.angle_alpha   90.00
_cell.angle_beta   90.00
_cell.angle_gamma   90.00
#
_symmetry.space_group_name_H-M   'P 1'
#
loop_
_entity.id
_entity.type
_entity.pdbx_description
1 polymer ?
#
loop_
_entity_poly.entity_id
_entity_poly.type
_entity_poly.pdbx_seq_one_letter_code
_entity_poly.pdbx_strand_id
1 'polypeptide(L)'
;MTADDQATEWAALVAWVAWLYDQYELSREERLPLCWPQHPGLVEELRSLKVWREHVYDAPDNGAAHSARSWHGELRQTIAAAISFWAPGCRVGHKPTSQLTDTDPGLRQRWLETGPPQPGTAPAPAPKAAGASVVAGLQMSLADMDAALADGRAVPHSDGLPQFVKHDGGWWIRQFDPGLWLRATDPVQHARLDESSVRMRLADAAVGRHRAKEETDGVRTAGAEQKKGNA
;
A
#
# COMPACT_ATOMS: atom_id res chain seq x y z
N MET A 1 -15.41 41.29 -14.70
CA MET A 1 -15.29 41.57 -13.25
C MET A 1 -14.87 43.02 -13.11
N THR A 2 -15.71 43.84 -12.51
CA THR A 2 -15.40 45.24 -12.22
C THR A 2 -14.46 45.33 -11.01
N ALA A 3 -13.87 46.50 -10.76
CA ALA A 3 -13.07 46.72 -9.56
C ALA A 3 -13.89 46.53 -8.26
N ASP A 4 -15.17 46.90 -8.31
CA ASP A 4 -16.10 46.74 -7.18
C ASP A 4 -16.43 45.27 -6.93
N ASP A 5 -16.59 44.47 -7.99
CA ASP A 5 -16.76 43.01 -7.86
C ASP A 5 -15.52 42.38 -7.22
N GLN A 6 -14.32 42.79 -7.67
CA GLN A 6 -13.06 42.27 -7.13
C GLN A 6 -12.87 42.61 -5.64
N ALA A 7 -13.21 43.84 -5.23
CA ALA A 7 -13.15 44.25 -3.84
C ALA A 7 -14.14 43.47 -2.97
N THR A 8 -15.33 43.19 -3.49
CA THR A 8 -16.36 42.41 -2.80
C THR A 8 -15.93 40.95 -2.62
N GLU A 9 -15.42 40.32 -3.68
CA GLU A 9 -14.89 38.96 -3.61
C GLU A 9 -13.71 38.85 -2.64
N TRP A 10 -12.83 39.86 -2.64
CA TRP A 10 -11.72 39.93 -1.71
C TRP A 10 -12.19 40.01 -0.25
N ALA A 11 -13.13 40.89 0.06
CA ALA A 11 -13.70 41.02 1.40
C ALA A 11 -14.37 39.71 1.86
N ALA A 12 -15.09 39.03 0.96
CA ALA A 12 -15.71 37.74 1.24
C ALA A 12 -14.66 36.64 1.52
N LEU A 13 -13.53 36.64 0.78
CA LEU A 13 -12.43 35.71 1.04
C LEU A 13 -11.79 35.98 2.40
N VAL A 14 -11.49 37.24 2.74
CA VAL A 14 -10.91 37.61 4.04
C VAL A 14 -11.80 37.17 5.20
N ALA A 15 -13.11 37.43 5.12
CA ALA A 15 -14.07 37.02 6.14
C ALA A 15 -14.13 35.48 6.28
N TRP A 16 -14.07 34.76 5.16
CA TRP A 16 -14.07 33.30 5.17
C TRP A 16 -12.77 32.71 5.75
N VAL A 17 -11.61 33.29 5.44
CA VAL A 17 -10.34 32.87 6.04
C VAL A 17 -10.33 33.14 7.54
N ALA A 18 -10.87 34.28 8.00
CA ALA A 18 -11.03 34.54 9.44
C ALA A 18 -11.91 33.47 10.12
N TRP A 19 -13.03 33.11 9.49
CA TRP A 19 -13.85 31.99 9.96
C TRP A 19 -13.07 30.66 10.01
N LEU A 20 -12.22 30.37 9.01
CA LEU A 20 -11.36 29.18 9.06
C LEU A 20 -10.39 29.20 10.25
N TYR A 21 -9.76 30.35 10.53
CA TYR A 21 -8.88 30.51 11.69
C TYR A 21 -9.60 30.14 12.98
N ASP A 22 -10.82 30.63 13.14
CA ASP A 22 -11.61 30.41 14.35
C ASP A 22 -12.11 28.96 14.45
N GLN A 23 -12.64 28.40 13.35
CA GLN A 23 -13.24 27.06 13.38
C GLN A 23 -12.22 25.92 13.44
N TYR A 24 -11.05 26.10 12.84
CA TYR A 24 -10.02 25.06 12.74
C TYR A 24 -8.79 25.37 13.60
N GLU A 25 -8.88 26.37 14.47
CA GLU A 25 -7.82 26.81 15.37
C GLU A 25 -6.48 27.07 14.64
N LEU A 26 -6.53 27.65 13.43
CA LEU A 26 -5.34 27.81 12.58
C LEU A 26 -4.33 28.82 13.14
N SER A 27 -4.75 29.62 14.12
CA SER A 27 -3.89 30.56 14.85
C SER A 27 -2.90 29.83 15.76
N ARG A 28 -3.24 28.60 16.20
CA ARG A 28 -2.33 27.77 16.98
C ARG A 28 -1.19 27.32 16.08
N GLU A 29 0.05 27.49 16.57
CA GLU A 29 1.27 27.06 15.88
C GLU A 29 1.49 27.75 14.51
N GLU A 30 0.74 28.81 14.20
CA GLU A 30 0.83 29.55 12.94
C GLU A 30 0.67 28.63 11.71
N ARG A 31 -0.36 27.77 11.76
CA ARG A 31 -0.63 26.76 10.73
C ARG A 31 -0.98 27.35 9.38
N LEU A 32 -1.62 28.52 9.40
CA LEU A 32 -1.70 29.41 8.25
C LEU A 32 -0.93 30.68 8.64
N PRO A 33 -0.04 31.20 7.80
CA PRO A 33 0.75 32.35 8.18
C PRO A 33 -0.08 33.64 8.06
N LEU A 34 0.14 34.61 8.95
CA LEU A 34 -0.58 35.89 8.94
C LEU A 34 -0.30 36.71 7.66
N CYS A 35 0.84 36.44 7.01
CA CYS A 35 1.23 37.00 5.71
C CYS A 35 0.44 36.41 4.52
N TRP A 36 -0.52 35.49 4.71
CA TRP A 36 -1.25 34.82 3.62
C TRP A 36 -1.75 35.74 2.49
N PRO A 37 -2.23 36.98 2.73
CA PRO A 37 -2.71 37.85 1.65
C PRO A 37 -1.61 38.25 0.66
N GLN A 38 -0.34 38.14 1.08
CA GLN A 38 0.84 38.52 0.31
C GLN A 38 1.36 37.35 -0.56
N HIS A 39 0.70 36.19 -0.52
CA HIS A 39 1.07 34.99 -1.27
C HIS A 39 0.03 34.68 -2.35
N PRO A 40 0.22 35.14 -3.62
CA PRO A 40 -0.77 34.96 -4.68
C PRO A 40 -1.18 33.50 -4.91
N GLY A 41 -0.23 32.56 -4.86
CA GLY A 41 -0.52 31.13 -4.99
C GLY A 41 -1.43 30.61 -3.88
N LEU A 42 -1.13 30.97 -2.63
CA LEU A 42 -1.95 30.59 -1.48
C LEU A 42 -3.35 31.25 -1.52
N VAL A 43 -3.44 32.48 -2.01
CA VAL A 43 -4.74 33.16 -2.22
C VAL A 43 -5.61 32.38 -3.21
N GLU A 44 -5.05 31.89 -4.32
CA GLU A 44 -5.80 31.09 -5.30
C GLU A 44 -6.23 29.72 -4.74
N GLU A 45 -5.37 29.07 -3.95
CA GLU A 45 -5.73 27.82 -3.26
C GLU A 45 -6.89 28.04 -2.27
N LEU A 46 -6.82 29.09 -1.45
CA LEU A 46 -7.88 29.44 -0.49
C LEU A 46 -9.19 29.82 -1.19
N ARG A 47 -9.12 30.58 -2.29
CA ARG A 47 -10.30 30.92 -3.10
C ARG A 47 -10.95 29.65 -3.65
N SER A 48 -10.16 28.74 -4.22
CA SER A 48 -10.66 27.47 -4.76
C SER A 48 -11.33 26.62 -3.67
N LEU A 49 -10.71 26.55 -2.49
CA LEU A 49 -11.23 25.81 -1.35
C LEU A 49 -12.55 26.40 -0.80
N LYS A 50 -12.68 27.73 -0.80
CA LYS A 50 -13.93 28.43 -0.45
C LYS A 50 -15.05 28.08 -1.42
N VAL A 51 -14.80 28.23 -2.72
CA VAL A 51 -15.78 27.97 -3.78
C VAL A 51 -16.26 26.51 -3.73
N TRP A 52 -15.35 25.57 -3.50
CA TRP A 52 -15.74 24.18 -3.36
C TRP A 52 -16.56 23.92 -2.08
N ARG A 53 -16.24 24.58 -0.96
CA ARG A 53 -17.07 24.50 0.25
C ARG A 53 -18.51 24.94 -0.02
N GLU A 54 -18.67 26.07 -0.71
CA GLU A 54 -19.99 26.60 -1.09
C GLU A 54 -20.74 25.58 -1.94
N HIS A 55 -20.06 24.95 -2.90
CA HIS A 55 -20.67 23.88 -3.69
C HIS A 55 -21.10 22.66 -2.84
N VAL A 56 -20.26 22.24 -1.89
CA VAL A 56 -20.53 21.09 -1.01
C VAL A 56 -21.73 21.34 -0.09
N TYR A 57 -21.86 22.54 0.46
CA TYR A 57 -22.82 22.82 1.54
C TYR A 57 -24.06 23.59 1.09
N ASP A 58 -23.97 24.44 0.07
CA ASP A 58 -25.09 25.27 -0.38
C ASP A 58 -25.86 24.63 -1.55
N ALA A 59 -25.24 23.67 -2.25
CA ALA A 59 -25.85 22.91 -3.33
C ALA A 59 -25.56 21.39 -3.22
N PRO A 60 -25.96 20.73 -2.11
CA PRO A 60 -25.62 19.34 -1.86
C PRO A 60 -26.23 18.40 -2.90
N ASP A 61 -25.40 17.57 -3.51
CA ASP A 61 -25.81 16.50 -4.42
C ASP A 61 -26.03 15.17 -3.67
N ASN A 62 -26.36 14.10 -4.41
CA ASN A 62 -26.52 12.76 -3.85
C ASN A 62 -25.25 12.20 -3.19
N GLY A 63 -24.09 12.87 -3.35
CA GLY A 63 -22.80 12.53 -2.77
C GLY A 63 -22.36 13.47 -1.63
N ALA A 64 -23.21 14.36 -1.15
CA ALA A 64 -22.85 15.45 -0.23
C ALA A 64 -22.00 15.02 0.99
N ALA A 65 -22.29 13.88 1.61
CA ALA A 65 -21.50 13.37 2.74
C ALA A 65 -20.06 12.99 2.35
N HIS A 66 -19.87 12.40 1.17
CA HIS A 66 -18.55 12.09 0.63
C HIS A 66 -17.84 13.38 0.22
N SER A 67 -18.52 14.28 -0.48
CA SER A 67 -17.98 15.58 -0.92
C SER A 67 -17.54 16.42 0.28
N ALA A 68 -18.30 16.43 1.38
CA ALA A 68 -17.91 17.09 2.62
C ALA A 68 -16.65 16.47 3.23
N ARG A 69 -16.57 15.12 3.32
CA ARG A 69 -15.37 14.45 3.83
C ARG A 69 -14.15 14.76 2.98
N SER A 70 -14.28 14.73 1.66
CA SER A 70 -13.21 15.04 0.70
C SER A 70 -12.74 16.49 0.84
N TRP A 71 -13.67 17.43 1.01
CA TRP A 71 -13.34 18.83 1.26
C TRP A 71 -12.51 19.02 2.54
N HIS A 72 -12.86 18.36 3.65
CA HIS A 72 -12.02 18.39 4.88
C HIS A 72 -10.66 17.71 4.68
N GLY A 73 -10.56 16.74 3.76
CA GLY A 73 -9.29 16.14 3.34
C GLY A 73 -8.37 17.15 2.65
N GLU A 74 -8.90 17.88 1.70
CA GLU A 74 -8.16 18.90 0.96
C GLU A 74 -7.83 20.13 1.81
N LEU A 75 -8.74 20.58 2.70
CA LEU A 75 -8.43 21.62 3.68
C LEU A 75 -7.16 21.29 4.49
N ARG A 76 -7.05 20.04 4.97
CA ARG A 76 -5.85 19.60 5.71
C ARG A 76 -4.60 19.58 4.84
N GLN A 77 -4.72 19.22 3.56
CA GLN A 77 -3.60 19.26 2.63
C GLN A 77 -3.14 20.68 2.33
N THR A 78 -4.07 21.61 2.08
CA THR A 78 -3.77 23.05 1.90
C THR A 78 -3.07 23.61 3.14
N ILE A 79 -3.54 23.30 4.35
CA ILE A 79 -2.89 23.75 5.59
C ILE A 79 -1.49 23.12 5.74
N ALA A 80 -1.32 21.83 5.47
CA ALA A 80 -0.01 21.19 5.53
C ALA A 80 0.99 21.79 4.53
N ALA A 81 0.52 22.15 3.33
CA ALA A 81 1.29 22.87 2.33
C ALA A 81 1.63 24.30 2.79
N ALA A 82 0.68 25.02 3.40
CA ALA A 82 0.89 26.32 4.05
C ALA A 82 2.06 26.30 5.04
N ILE A 83 2.07 25.31 5.93
CA ILE A 83 3.12 25.12 6.95
C ILE A 83 4.47 24.78 6.32
N SER A 84 4.48 23.93 5.30
CA SER A 84 5.73 23.36 4.78
C SER A 84 6.40 24.25 3.74
N PHE A 85 5.61 24.95 2.91
CA PHE A 85 6.11 25.71 1.78
C PHE A 85 6.18 27.21 2.05
N TRP A 86 5.17 27.77 2.74
CA TRP A 86 5.03 29.22 2.87
C TRP A 86 5.54 29.74 4.23
N ALA A 87 5.18 29.08 5.33
CA ALA A 87 5.51 29.52 6.70
C ALA A 87 7.02 29.67 6.99
N PRO A 88 7.94 28.79 6.51
CA PRO A 88 9.36 28.93 6.81
C PRO A 88 9.94 30.25 6.28
N GLY A 89 9.50 30.70 5.11
CA GLY A 89 9.93 31.97 4.52
C GLY A 89 9.35 33.19 5.22
N CYS A 90 8.12 33.12 5.74
CA CYS A 90 7.52 34.26 6.44
C CYS A 90 8.14 34.54 7.82
N ARG A 91 8.60 33.50 8.55
CA ARG A 91 9.16 33.66 9.90
C ARG A 91 10.50 34.39 9.96
N VAL A 92 11.27 34.38 8.87
CA VAL A 92 12.57 35.04 8.75
C VAL A 92 12.50 36.39 8.01
N GLY A 93 11.30 36.87 7.72
CA GLY A 93 11.04 38.13 7.01
C GLY A 93 10.44 37.89 5.63
N HIS A 94 9.30 38.52 5.36
CA HIS A 94 8.57 38.36 4.11
C HIS A 94 9.41 38.87 2.93
N LYS A 95 9.64 38.00 1.95
CA LYS A 95 10.33 38.33 0.70
C LYS A 95 9.31 38.38 -0.43
N PRO A 96 9.36 39.40 -1.31
CA PRO A 96 8.47 39.46 -2.45
C PRO A 96 8.69 38.23 -3.34
N THR A 97 7.59 37.74 -3.92
CA THR A 97 7.62 36.64 -4.88
C THR A 97 8.47 37.03 -6.09
N SER A 98 9.57 36.32 -6.32
CA SER A 98 10.36 36.48 -7.54
C SER A 98 9.62 35.88 -8.73
N GLN A 99 9.53 36.62 -9.83
CA GLN A 99 8.98 36.07 -11.05
C GLN A 99 10.01 35.19 -11.74
N LEU A 100 9.54 34.23 -12.54
CA LEU A 100 10.39 33.36 -13.34
C LEU A 100 11.38 34.17 -14.21
N THR A 101 10.89 35.28 -14.77
CA THR A 101 11.68 36.20 -15.60
C THR A 101 12.78 36.93 -14.83
N ASP A 102 12.61 37.12 -13.53
CA ASP A 102 13.61 37.79 -12.68
C ASP A 102 14.78 36.86 -12.36
N THR A 103 14.53 35.54 -12.39
CA THR A 103 15.50 34.51 -12.02
C THR A 103 16.23 33.96 -13.24
N ASP A 104 15.52 33.75 -14.34
CA ASP A 104 16.08 33.23 -15.59
C ASP A 104 15.23 33.66 -16.81
N PRO A 105 15.64 34.73 -17.51
CA PRO A 105 14.91 35.27 -18.65
C PRO A 105 14.69 34.27 -19.80
N GLY A 106 15.51 33.21 -19.91
CA GLY A 106 15.43 32.21 -20.98
C GLY A 106 14.72 30.91 -20.59
N LEU A 107 14.39 30.70 -19.31
CA LEU A 107 13.90 29.42 -18.81
C LEU A 107 12.58 29.00 -19.45
N ARG A 108 11.65 29.94 -19.62
CA ARG A 108 10.37 29.69 -20.30
C ARG A 108 10.57 29.19 -21.73
N GLN A 109 11.53 29.78 -22.44
CA GLN A 109 11.83 29.39 -23.83
C GLN A 109 12.43 27.98 -23.88
N ARG A 110 13.34 27.64 -22.97
CA ARG A 110 13.93 26.28 -22.89
C ARG A 110 12.88 25.21 -22.54
N TRP A 111 11.88 25.53 -21.73
CA TRP A 111 10.75 24.62 -21.48
C TRP A 111 9.93 24.36 -22.75
N LEU A 112 9.67 25.39 -23.55
CA LEU A 112 8.97 25.24 -24.84
C LEU A 112 9.78 24.36 -25.80
N GLU A 113 11.11 24.54 -25.84
CA GLU A 113 12.02 23.74 -26.67
C GLU A 113 12.11 22.27 -26.22
N THR A 114 11.95 22.01 -24.92
CA THR A 114 11.91 20.64 -24.37
C THR A 114 10.67 19.87 -24.86
N GLY A 115 9.55 20.57 -25.06
CA GLY A 115 8.28 19.98 -25.45
C GLY A 115 7.59 19.21 -24.30
N PRO A 116 6.32 18.80 -24.49
CA PRO A 116 5.60 18.03 -23.49
C PRO A 116 6.26 16.64 -23.32
N PRO A 117 6.35 16.11 -22.09
CA PRO A 117 6.78 14.73 -21.91
C PRO A 117 5.81 13.81 -22.67
N GLN A 118 6.35 12.80 -23.34
CA GLN A 118 5.53 11.69 -23.83
C GLN A 118 4.74 11.15 -22.63
N PRO A 119 3.41 10.99 -22.73
CA PRO A 119 2.64 10.32 -21.69
C PRO A 119 3.38 9.04 -21.36
N GLY A 120 3.67 8.81 -20.08
CA GLY A 120 4.31 7.58 -19.65
C GLY A 120 3.43 6.41 -20.09
N THR A 121 3.74 5.83 -21.24
CA THR A 121 3.18 4.55 -21.62
C THR A 121 3.79 3.59 -20.63
N ALA A 122 2.93 3.01 -19.79
CA ALA A 122 3.30 1.80 -19.09
C ALA A 122 3.95 0.90 -20.16
N PRO A 123 5.16 0.37 -19.94
CA PRO A 123 5.74 -0.61 -20.85
C PRO A 123 4.63 -1.62 -21.13
N ALA A 124 4.33 -1.88 -22.40
CA ALA A 124 3.38 -2.92 -22.74
C ALA A 124 3.80 -4.14 -21.92
N PRO A 125 2.90 -4.76 -21.12
CA PRO A 125 3.28 -5.96 -20.39
C PRO A 125 3.90 -6.87 -21.43
N ALA A 126 5.20 -7.16 -21.27
CA ALA A 126 5.91 -8.05 -22.19
C ALA A 126 4.97 -9.24 -22.38
N PRO A 127 4.66 -9.65 -23.63
CA PRO A 127 3.65 -10.67 -23.89
C PRO A 127 3.91 -11.79 -22.90
N LYS A 128 3.00 -11.94 -21.93
CA LYS A 128 3.09 -12.95 -20.89
C LYS A 128 3.17 -14.22 -21.69
N ALA A 129 4.35 -14.83 -21.80
CA ALA A 129 4.66 -15.80 -22.84
C ALA A 129 3.50 -16.78 -22.92
N ALA A 130 2.64 -16.57 -23.93
CA ALA A 130 1.47 -17.38 -24.17
C ALA A 130 2.05 -18.61 -24.84
N GLY A 131 2.45 -19.54 -23.98
CA GLY A 131 3.50 -20.48 -24.28
C GLY A 131 4.30 -20.71 -23.01
N ALA A 132 3.65 -21.31 -22.00
CA ALA A 132 4.34 -22.30 -21.21
C ALA A 132 4.88 -23.33 -22.22
N SER A 133 6.09 -23.07 -22.71
CA SER A 133 6.92 -24.12 -23.24
C SER A 133 7.07 -25.10 -22.09
N VAL A 134 6.43 -26.25 -22.23
CA VAL A 134 6.61 -27.39 -21.35
C VAL A 134 8.08 -27.76 -21.48
N VAL A 135 8.93 -27.15 -20.66
CA VAL A 135 10.33 -27.59 -20.55
C VAL A 135 10.26 -28.93 -19.83
N ALA A 136 10.41 -30.00 -20.60
CA ALA A 136 10.42 -31.36 -20.08
C ALA A 136 11.38 -31.44 -18.87
N GLY A 137 10.86 -31.83 -17.71
CA GLY A 137 11.64 -31.99 -16.47
C GLY A 137 11.63 -30.81 -15.49
N LEU A 138 10.96 -29.68 -15.81
CA LEU A 138 10.77 -28.56 -14.87
C LEU A 138 9.33 -28.44 -14.33
N GLN A 139 8.39 -29.20 -14.90
CA GLN A 139 7.00 -29.24 -14.49
C GLN A 139 6.55 -30.69 -14.30
N MET A 140 5.68 -30.91 -13.31
CA MET A 140 5.04 -32.20 -13.03
C MET A 140 3.58 -31.97 -12.66
N SER A 141 2.69 -32.86 -13.11
CA SER A 141 1.26 -32.76 -12.78
C SER A 141 1.02 -33.07 -11.29
N LEU A 142 -0.15 -32.69 -10.75
CA LEU A 142 -0.53 -33.14 -9.39
C LEU A 142 -0.59 -34.67 -9.31
N ALA A 143 -1.20 -35.31 -10.30
CA ALA A 143 -1.39 -36.76 -10.31
C ALA A 143 -0.06 -37.52 -10.27
N ASP A 144 0.95 -37.05 -11.02
CA ASP A 144 2.27 -37.69 -11.05
C ASP A 144 3.01 -37.52 -9.71
N MET A 145 2.91 -36.34 -9.08
CA MET A 145 3.54 -36.10 -7.78
C MET A 145 2.83 -36.87 -6.66
N ASP A 146 1.49 -36.94 -6.70
CA ASP A 146 0.70 -37.71 -5.74
C ASP A 146 1.03 -39.22 -5.86
N ALA A 147 1.18 -39.73 -7.08
CA ALA A 147 1.66 -41.09 -7.32
C ALA A 147 3.09 -41.28 -6.80
N ALA A 148 3.99 -40.32 -7.01
CA ALA A 148 5.36 -40.40 -6.49
C ALA A 148 5.43 -40.36 -4.96
N LEU A 149 4.53 -39.62 -4.30
CA LEU A 149 4.40 -39.59 -2.85
C LEU A 149 3.86 -40.93 -2.33
N ALA A 150 2.82 -41.48 -2.97
CA ALA A 150 2.25 -42.77 -2.61
C ALA A 150 3.25 -43.93 -2.77
N ASP A 151 4.08 -43.89 -3.81
CA ASP A 151 5.13 -44.87 -4.08
C ASP A 151 6.39 -44.66 -3.22
N GLY A 152 6.47 -43.59 -2.42
CA GLY A 152 7.66 -43.23 -1.65
C GLY A 152 8.86 -42.73 -2.47
N ARG A 153 8.66 -42.44 -3.77
CA ARG A 153 9.67 -41.84 -4.66
C ARG A 153 9.83 -40.34 -4.43
N ALA A 154 8.83 -39.71 -3.83
CA ALA A 154 8.84 -38.33 -3.41
C ALA A 154 8.73 -38.24 -1.89
N VAL A 155 9.46 -37.29 -1.29
CA VAL A 155 9.49 -37.10 0.16
C VAL A 155 9.06 -35.67 0.48
N PRO A 156 7.99 -35.46 1.26
CA PRO A 156 7.61 -34.13 1.74
C PRO A 156 8.74 -33.47 2.53
N HIS A 157 8.79 -32.14 2.46
CA HIS A 157 9.72 -31.36 3.28
C HIS A 157 9.49 -31.61 4.78
N SER A 158 8.23 -31.51 5.19
CA SER A 158 7.71 -31.64 6.57
C SER A 158 6.19 -31.74 6.51
N ASP A 159 5.56 -32.17 7.60
CA ASP A 159 4.10 -32.26 7.70
C ASP A 159 3.45 -30.86 7.66
N GLY A 160 4.16 -29.85 8.18
CA GLY A 160 3.72 -28.46 8.20
C GLY A 160 3.88 -27.69 6.88
N LEU A 161 4.65 -28.22 5.92
CA LEU A 161 4.93 -27.56 4.63
C LEU A 161 4.77 -28.53 3.44
N PRO A 162 3.57 -29.08 3.20
CA PRO A 162 3.32 -30.07 2.14
C PRO A 162 3.50 -29.51 0.73
N GLN A 163 3.61 -28.19 0.57
CA GLN A 163 3.87 -27.54 -0.72
C GLN A 163 5.31 -27.69 -1.23
N PHE A 164 6.22 -28.22 -0.41
CA PHE A 164 7.60 -28.51 -0.79
C PHE A 164 7.86 -30.02 -0.74
N VAL A 165 8.28 -30.60 -1.86
CA VAL A 165 8.51 -32.03 -2.00
C VAL A 165 9.85 -32.29 -2.67
N LYS A 166 10.62 -33.24 -2.16
CA LYS A 166 11.88 -33.69 -2.78
C LYS A 166 11.60 -34.91 -3.66
N HIS A 167 11.91 -34.81 -4.94
CA HIS A 167 11.71 -35.89 -5.93
C HIS A 167 12.82 -35.82 -6.99
N ASP A 168 13.37 -36.98 -7.36
CA ASP A 168 14.52 -37.14 -8.29
C ASP A 168 15.69 -36.17 -8.02
N GLY A 169 16.07 -36.08 -6.73
CA GLY A 169 17.19 -35.26 -6.29
C GLY A 169 16.97 -33.74 -6.38
N GLY A 170 15.76 -33.29 -6.75
CA GLY A 170 15.38 -31.88 -6.80
C GLY A 170 14.23 -31.55 -5.85
N TRP A 171 14.14 -30.27 -5.50
CA TRP A 171 12.99 -29.73 -4.79
C TRP A 171 11.91 -29.26 -5.76
N TRP A 172 10.67 -29.58 -5.43
CA TRP A 172 9.47 -29.23 -6.17
C TRP A 172 8.54 -28.42 -5.30
N ILE A 173 7.91 -27.40 -5.90
CA ILE A 173 7.04 -26.43 -5.24
C ILE A 173 5.65 -26.48 -5.85
N ARG A 174 4.62 -26.64 -5.02
CA ARG A 174 3.22 -26.66 -5.44
C ARG A 174 2.75 -25.25 -5.82
N GLN A 175 2.26 -25.09 -7.04
CA GLN A 175 1.52 -23.90 -7.47
C GLN A 175 0.03 -24.12 -7.19
N PHE A 176 -0.65 -23.10 -6.69
CA PHE A 176 -2.08 -23.18 -6.37
C PHE A 176 -2.97 -22.89 -7.59
N ASP A 177 -2.45 -22.24 -8.63
CA ASP A 177 -3.14 -21.97 -9.89
C ASP A 177 -2.11 -21.76 -11.04
N PRO A 178 -2.14 -22.54 -12.14
CA PRO A 178 -2.97 -23.72 -12.40
C PRO A 178 -2.31 -24.93 -11.74
N GLY A 179 -2.97 -25.58 -10.77
CA GLY A 179 -2.40 -26.66 -9.95
C GLY A 179 -1.37 -27.54 -10.66
N LEU A 180 -0.09 -27.29 -10.38
CA LEU A 180 1.05 -28.01 -10.93
C LEU A 180 2.25 -27.91 -9.99
N TRP A 181 3.22 -28.79 -10.17
CA TRP A 181 4.49 -28.77 -9.45
C TRP A 181 5.58 -28.18 -10.33
N LEU A 182 6.33 -27.22 -9.79
CA LEU A 182 7.50 -26.64 -10.44
C LEU A 182 8.77 -27.09 -9.74
N ARG A 183 9.76 -27.51 -10.51
CA ARG A 183 11.09 -27.80 -9.98
C ARG A 183 11.78 -26.50 -9.62
N ALA A 184 12.22 -26.36 -8.38
CA ALA A 184 13.14 -25.29 -7.99
C ALA A 184 14.44 -25.46 -8.79
N THR A 185 14.94 -24.38 -9.40
CA THR A 185 16.16 -24.40 -10.22
C THR A 185 17.34 -23.71 -9.54
N ASP A 186 17.10 -22.93 -8.49
CA ASP A 186 18.13 -22.21 -7.74
C ASP A 186 18.87 -23.15 -6.75
N PRO A 187 20.19 -23.37 -6.92
CA PRO A 187 20.99 -24.20 -6.02
C PRO A 187 21.02 -23.69 -4.57
N VAL A 188 20.93 -22.37 -4.37
CA VAL A 188 20.91 -21.78 -3.01
C VAL A 188 19.61 -22.14 -2.30
N GLN A 189 18.49 -22.09 -3.02
CA GLN A 189 17.20 -22.52 -2.51
C GLN A 189 17.18 -24.02 -2.17
N HIS A 190 17.83 -24.86 -2.99
CA HIS A 190 17.96 -26.31 -2.71
C HIS A 190 18.69 -26.57 -1.39
N ALA A 191 19.85 -25.95 -1.18
CA ALA A 191 20.63 -26.13 0.04
C ALA A 191 19.86 -25.71 1.29
N ARG A 192 19.10 -24.60 1.22
CA ARG A 192 18.24 -24.14 2.32
C ARG A 192 17.10 -25.11 2.60
N LEU A 193 16.48 -25.66 1.57
CA LEU A 193 15.40 -26.65 1.72
C LEU A 193 15.92 -27.96 2.31
N ASP A 194 17.12 -28.41 1.95
CA ASP A 194 17.75 -29.58 2.55
C ASP A 194 18.02 -29.40 4.05
N GLU A 195 18.66 -28.29 4.43
CA GLU A 195 18.96 -28.00 5.84
C GLU A 195 17.67 -27.85 6.67
N SER A 196 16.69 -27.09 6.15
CA SER A 196 15.42 -26.87 6.86
C SER A 196 14.57 -28.12 6.96
N SER A 197 14.57 -29.00 5.95
CA SER A 197 13.75 -30.20 5.93
C SER A 197 14.16 -31.20 7.01
N VAL A 198 15.46 -31.35 7.27
CA VAL A 198 15.95 -32.18 8.38
C VAL A 198 15.47 -31.63 9.73
N ARG A 199 15.66 -30.32 9.95
CA ARG A 199 15.23 -29.67 11.21
C ARG A 199 13.73 -29.79 11.43
N MET A 200 12.92 -29.53 10.40
CA MET A 200 11.47 -29.53 10.52
C MET A 200 10.90 -30.93 10.74
N ARG A 201 11.40 -31.96 10.06
CA ARG A 201 10.95 -33.34 10.34
C ARG A 201 11.29 -33.81 11.75
N LEU A 202 12.43 -33.39 12.32
CA LEU A 202 12.75 -33.68 13.71
C LEU A 202 11.77 -33.00 14.67
N ALA A 203 11.36 -31.76 14.37
CA ALA A 203 10.36 -31.04 15.12
C ALA A 203 8.97 -31.69 14.99
N ASP A 204 8.53 -32.04 13.79
CA ASP A 204 7.26 -32.72 13.53
C ASP A 204 7.19 -34.06 14.27
N ALA A 205 8.27 -34.85 14.23
CA ALA A 205 8.36 -36.10 14.98
C ALA A 205 8.27 -35.88 16.51
N ALA A 206 8.83 -34.78 17.02
CA ALA A 206 8.70 -34.42 18.43
C ALA A 206 7.25 -34.04 18.79
N VAL A 207 6.60 -33.22 17.97
CA VAL A 207 5.19 -32.84 18.15
C VAL A 207 4.28 -34.07 18.08
N GLY A 208 4.50 -34.96 17.12
CA GLY A 208 3.77 -36.23 16.99
C GLY A 208 3.89 -37.11 18.23
N ARG A 209 5.11 -37.23 18.81
CA ARG A 209 5.32 -37.96 20.07
C ARG A 209 4.59 -37.31 21.25
N HIS A 210 4.55 -35.98 21.32
CA HIS A 210 3.81 -35.26 22.35
C HIS A 210 2.30 -35.49 22.24
N ARG A 211 1.73 -35.36 21.03
CA ARG A 211 0.30 -35.62 20.79
C ARG A 211 -0.09 -37.06 21.11
N ALA A 212 0.70 -38.04 20.68
CA ALA A 212 0.44 -39.44 20.98
C ALA A 212 0.49 -39.74 22.49
N LYS A 213 1.37 -39.06 23.24
CA LYS A 213 1.43 -39.14 24.70
C LYS A 213 0.20 -38.52 25.36
N GLU A 214 -0.24 -37.36 24.91
CA GLU A 214 -1.46 -36.70 25.42
C GLU A 214 -2.72 -37.52 25.13
N GLU A 215 -2.82 -38.13 23.95
CA GLU A 215 -3.93 -39.03 23.59
C GLU A 215 -3.93 -40.30 24.45
N THR A 216 -2.77 -40.91 24.68
CA THR A 216 -2.68 -42.11 25.54
C THR A 216 -2.94 -41.82 27.02
N ASP A 217 -2.48 -40.67 27.53
CA ASP A 217 -2.77 -40.22 28.90
C ASP A 217 -4.25 -39.81 29.05
N GLY A 218 -4.83 -39.15 28.05
CA GLY A 218 -6.25 -38.76 28.01
C GLY A 218 -7.22 -39.95 27.92
N VAL A 219 -6.85 -41.01 27.19
CA VAL A 219 -7.62 -42.26 27.14
C VAL A 219 -7.56 -43.01 28.48
N ARG A 220 -6.41 -42.98 29.19
CA ARG A 220 -6.29 -43.57 30.53
C ARG A 220 -7.13 -42.87 31.58
N THR A 221 -7.20 -41.54 31.56
CA THR A 221 -8.01 -40.77 32.52
C THR A 221 -9.51 -40.96 32.26
N ALA A 222 -9.95 -40.96 31.00
CA ALA A 222 -11.35 -41.22 30.65
C ALA A 222 -11.82 -42.65 31.04
N GLY A 223 -10.95 -43.67 30.87
CA GLY A 223 -11.25 -45.05 31.29
C GLY A 223 -11.33 -45.25 32.80
N ALA A 224 -10.68 -44.38 33.60
CA ALA A 224 -10.72 -44.43 35.05
C ALA A 224 -11.99 -43.80 35.64
N GLU A 225 -12.58 -42.80 34.97
CA GLU A 225 -13.87 -42.20 35.36
C GLU A 225 -15.05 -43.12 35.05
N GLN A 226 -15.05 -43.84 33.93
CA GLN A 226 -16.13 -44.76 33.57
C GLN A 226 -16.29 -45.93 34.57
N LYS A 227 -15.22 -46.33 35.28
CA LYS A 227 -15.24 -47.43 36.25
C LYS A 227 -15.77 -47.03 37.64
N LYS A 228 -15.89 -45.74 37.95
CA LYS A 228 -16.42 -45.25 39.24
C LYS A 228 -17.94 -44.98 39.24
N GLY A 229 -18.59 -45.01 38.08
CA GLY A 229 -20.03 -44.73 37.94
C GLY A 229 -20.94 -45.96 37.91
N ASN A 230 -20.43 -47.17 38.13
CA ASN A 230 -21.21 -48.42 38.01
C ASN A 230 -21.06 -49.36 39.23
N ALA A 231 -20.92 -48.77 40.43
CA ALA A 231 -20.96 -49.47 41.71
C ALA A 231 -22.09 -48.90 42.57
#